data_AF-A0AAJ7UB60-F1
#
_entry.id   AF-A0AAJ7UB60-F1
#
_cell.length_a   1.000
_cell.length_b   1.000
_cell.length_c   1.000
_cell.angle_alpha   90.00
_cell.angle_beta   90.00
_cell.angle_gamma   90.00
#
_symmetry.space_group_name_H-M   'P 1'
#
loop_
_entity.id
_entity.type
_entity.pdbx_description
1 polymer ?
#
loop_
_entity_poly.entity_id
_entity_poly.type
_entity_poly.pdbx_seq_one_letter_code
_entity_poly.pdbx_strand_id
1 'polypeptide(L)'
;MRVLESQRETLTWLNKGVQPIRVLESQWGTLTWLNKGVQPIRDLESQRGTLTWLNKGVQPIRDVEWGTLTWLNKGVQPIRNLESQRGTLTWLNKGVQPIRDLEPQRGTLTWLNKGVQPIRDLESQRGTLTWLNKGVQPIRNLESQRGTITWLNKGVQPIRVLKSQRGTLTWLNKGVQPIRNLESQRGTITWLNKGVQPIRVLKSQRGTLTWLNTGVQPIRVLESQRGTLTWLNKGVQSIRDLESQRGTLTWLNKGVQPIRNLESQRGTLTWLNKGVQPIRDREPQRGTLTWLNKGVQPIRDLESQRGTLTWLNKGVQPIRDLASQRGTLTWLNKGVQPIRDLESQRGTLTWLNKGV
;
A
#
# COMPACT_ATOMS: atom_id res chain seq x y z
N MET A 1 -39.29 0.58 -22.02
CA MET A 1 -37.85 0.69 -21.71
C MET A 1 -37.09 0.49 -23.03
N ARG A 2 -36.22 1.43 -23.43
CA ARG A 2 -35.67 1.51 -24.80
C ARG A 2 -34.44 0.62 -24.98
N VAL A 3 -34.28 0.02 -26.16
CA VAL A 3 -33.04 -0.63 -26.64
C VAL A 3 -32.44 0.26 -27.74
N LEU A 4 -31.12 0.47 -27.71
CA LEU A 4 -30.39 1.27 -28.69
C LEU A 4 -29.18 0.49 -29.17
N GLU A 5 -29.06 0.32 -30.48
CA GLU A 5 -27.97 -0.38 -31.13
C GLU A 5 -27.28 0.53 -32.16
N SER A 6 -25.94 0.50 -32.18
CA SER A 6 -25.13 1.17 -33.21
C SER A 6 -24.26 0.14 -33.92
N GLN A 7 -24.43 0.02 -35.24
CA GLN A 7 -23.74 -1.02 -36.00
C GLN A 7 -22.59 -0.56 -36.91
N ARG A 8 -22.47 0.70 -37.40
CA ARG A 8 -21.36 1.09 -38.33
C ARG A 8 -20.96 2.59 -38.39
N GLU A 9 -21.49 3.49 -37.57
CA GLU A 9 -21.32 4.96 -37.78
C GLU A 9 -20.81 5.71 -36.53
N THR A 10 -20.32 6.94 -36.74
CA THR A 10 -20.06 7.90 -35.67
C THR A 10 -21.39 8.48 -35.19
N LEU A 11 -21.86 8.06 -34.01
CA LEU A 11 -23.11 8.55 -33.43
C LEU A 11 -22.84 9.51 -32.28
N THR A 12 -23.60 10.61 -32.22
CA THR A 12 -23.63 11.51 -31.07
C THR A 12 -25.02 11.53 -30.48
N TRP A 13 -25.13 11.25 -29.19
CA TRP A 13 -26.41 11.20 -28.50
C TRP A 13 -26.45 12.19 -27.33
N LEU A 14 -27.58 12.88 -27.14
CA LEU A 14 -27.77 13.91 -26.13
C LEU A 14 -29.06 13.70 -25.32
N ASN A 15 -28.93 13.44 -24.02
CA ASN A 15 -30.06 13.56 -23.08
C ASN A 15 -30.12 14.97 -22.51
N LYS A 16 -31.32 15.53 -22.44
CA LYS A 16 -31.63 16.68 -21.58
C LYS A 16 -32.78 16.42 -20.60
N GLY A 17 -33.44 15.26 -20.65
CA GLY A 17 -34.64 14.95 -19.87
C GLY A 17 -34.53 13.67 -19.05
N VAL A 18 -35.67 13.05 -18.76
CA VAL A 18 -35.76 11.76 -18.05
C VAL A 18 -35.92 10.64 -19.06
N GLN A 19 -34.90 9.79 -19.26
CA GLN A 19 -34.94 8.76 -20.31
C GLN A 19 -34.31 7.42 -19.89
N PRO A 20 -35.08 6.53 -19.25
CA PRO A 20 -34.59 5.20 -18.88
C PRO A 20 -34.25 4.34 -20.11
N ILE A 21 -33.05 3.77 -20.13
CA ILE A 21 -32.59 2.84 -21.16
C ILE A 21 -32.46 1.45 -20.55
N ARG A 22 -32.97 0.44 -21.25
CA ARG A 22 -32.77 -0.96 -20.87
C ARG A 22 -31.39 -1.41 -21.32
N VAL A 23 -31.09 -1.27 -22.60
CA VAL A 23 -29.87 -1.77 -23.21
C VAL A 23 -29.34 -0.73 -24.19
N LEU A 24 -28.04 -0.45 -24.09
CA LEU A 24 -27.29 0.34 -25.05
C LEU A 24 -26.09 -0.47 -25.52
N GLU A 25 -26.10 -0.86 -26.78
CA GLU A 25 -25.07 -1.69 -27.39
C GLU A 25 -24.34 -0.96 -28.51
N SER A 26 -23.01 -1.02 -28.49
CA SER A 26 -22.14 -0.51 -29.54
C SER A 26 -21.18 -1.61 -29.99
N GLN A 27 -21.41 -2.10 -31.22
CA GLN A 27 -20.59 -3.16 -31.79
C GLN A 27 -19.36 -2.60 -32.53
N TRP A 28 -19.52 -1.52 -33.30
CA TRP A 28 -18.46 -0.89 -34.11
C TRP A 28 -18.59 0.65 -34.13
N GLY A 29 -17.49 1.35 -34.44
CA GLY A 29 -17.49 2.81 -34.65
C GLY A 29 -17.10 3.66 -33.43
N THR A 30 -17.33 4.97 -33.52
CA THR A 30 -17.10 5.93 -32.42
C THR A 30 -18.43 6.44 -31.90
N LEU A 31 -18.79 6.11 -30.67
CA LEU A 31 -20.02 6.61 -30.03
C LEU A 31 -19.66 7.72 -29.04
N THR A 32 -20.30 8.88 -29.17
CA THR A 32 -20.22 9.97 -28.19
C THR A 32 -21.55 10.12 -27.47
N TRP A 33 -21.54 9.91 -26.16
CA TRP A 33 -22.73 10.01 -25.32
C TRP A 33 -22.66 11.21 -24.40
N LEU A 34 -23.70 12.04 -24.39
CA LEU A 34 -23.82 13.20 -23.50
C LEU A 34 -25.13 13.14 -22.70
N ASN A 35 -25.03 12.86 -21.40
CA ASN A 35 -26.17 12.99 -20.49
C ASN A 35 -26.11 14.30 -19.71
N LYS A 36 -27.14 15.14 -19.84
CA LYS A 36 -27.38 16.31 -18.96
C LYS A 36 -28.62 16.15 -18.07
N GLY A 37 -29.39 15.08 -18.22
CA GLY A 37 -30.66 14.84 -17.51
C GLY A 37 -30.58 13.67 -16.53
N VAL A 38 -31.71 12.99 -16.31
CA VAL A 38 -31.82 11.79 -15.47
C VAL A 38 -31.93 10.58 -16.37
N GLN A 39 -30.98 9.66 -16.28
CA GLN A 39 -30.86 8.58 -17.24
C GLN A 39 -30.39 7.26 -16.61
N PRO A 40 -31.31 6.50 -15.97
CA PRO A 40 -30.99 5.14 -15.57
C PRO A 40 -30.70 4.29 -16.82
N ILE A 41 -29.56 3.59 -16.81
CA ILE A 41 -29.21 2.59 -17.81
C ILE A 41 -29.09 1.25 -17.08
N ARG A 42 -29.77 0.23 -17.58
CA ARG A 42 -29.58 -1.11 -17.04
C ARG A 42 -28.28 -1.70 -17.63
N ASP A 43 -28.21 -1.92 -18.93
CA ASP A 43 -27.06 -2.59 -19.54
C ASP A 43 -26.39 -1.67 -20.60
N LEU A 44 -25.06 -1.52 -20.53
CA LEU A 44 -24.23 -0.80 -21.48
C LEU A 44 -23.10 -1.71 -21.97
N GLU A 45 -23.06 -2.02 -23.26
CA GLU A 45 -22.05 -2.90 -23.83
C GLU A 45 -21.33 -2.23 -25.00
N SER A 46 -20.00 -2.25 -24.95
CA SER A 46 -19.12 -1.74 -26.00
C SER A 46 -17.99 -2.72 -26.27
N GLN A 47 -18.03 -3.40 -27.41
CA GLN A 47 -17.10 -4.50 -27.69
C GLN A 47 -15.87 -4.04 -28.48
N ARG A 48 -16.05 -3.43 -29.66
CA ARG A 48 -14.94 -3.10 -30.60
C ARG A 48 -14.88 -1.64 -31.05
N GLY A 49 -15.73 -0.77 -30.51
CA GLY A 49 -15.75 0.67 -30.80
C GLY A 49 -14.92 1.50 -29.80
N THR A 50 -14.74 2.78 -30.13
CA THR A 50 -14.27 3.80 -29.16
C THR A 50 -15.49 4.50 -28.60
N LEU A 51 -15.75 4.35 -27.31
CA LEU A 51 -16.84 5.03 -26.63
C LEU A 51 -16.31 6.25 -25.86
N THR A 52 -16.88 7.42 -26.12
CA THR A 52 -16.68 8.63 -25.32
C THR A 52 -17.95 8.93 -24.54
N TRP A 53 -17.89 8.80 -23.22
CA TRP A 53 -19.02 9.02 -22.34
C TRP A 53 -18.87 10.30 -21.53
N LEU A 54 -19.88 11.17 -21.56
CA LEU A 54 -19.92 12.39 -20.77
C LEU A 54 -21.23 12.48 -19.97
N ASN A 55 -21.13 12.26 -18.66
CA ASN A 55 -22.24 12.51 -17.74
C ASN A 55 -22.08 13.85 -17.02
N LYS A 56 -23.10 14.71 -17.11
CA LYS A 56 -23.26 15.93 -16.30
C LYS A 56 -24.53 15.89 -15.43
N GLY A 57 -25.37 14.87 -15.57
CA GLY A 57 -26.64 14.73 -14.85
C GLY A 57 -26.62 13.59 -13.84
N VAL A 58 -27.76 12.92 -13.66
CA VAL A 58 -27.92 11.76 -12.77
C VAL A 58 -28.10 10.50 -13.62
N GLN A 59 -27.20 9.54 -13.49
CA GLN A 59 -27.18 8.36 -14.37
C GLN A 59 -26.75 7.10 -13.61
N PRO A 60 -27.66 6.45 -12.89
CA PRO A 60 -27.40 5.11 -12.40
C PRO A 60 -27.17 4.16 -13.58
N ILE A 61 -26.08 3.42 -13.55
CA ILE A 61 -25.81 2.34 -14.51
C ILE A 61 -25.69 1.04 -13.74
N ARG A 62 -26.41 0.00 -14.17
CA ARG A 62 -26.30 -1.30 -13.52
C ARG A 62 -25.04 -2.00 -14.05
N ASP A 63 -25.00 -2.34 -15.33
CA ASP A 63 -23.95 -3.18 -15.90
C ASP A 63 -23.26 -2.44 -17.05
N VAL A 64 -21.92 -2.43 -17.05
CA VAL A 64 -21.08 -1.84 -18.10
C VAL A 64 -20.02 -2.84 -18.53
N GLU A 65 -20.06 -3.28 -19.79
CA GLU A 65 -18.97 -3.98 -20.46
C GLU A 65 -18.30 -3.06 -21.48
N TRP A 66 -16.97 -2.99 -21.47
CA TRP A 66 -16.23 -2.05 -22.32
C TRP A 66 -14.97 -2.64 -22.97
N GLY A 67 -14.69 -2.18 -24.20
CA GLY A 67 -13.48 -2.42 -24.97
C GLY A 67 -12.51 -1.24 -24.92
N THR A 68 -12.74 -0.19 -25.69
CA THR A 68 -11.97 1.07 -25.59
C THR A 68 -12.88 2.21 -25.18
N LEU A 69 -12.61 2.78 -24.00
CA LEU A 69 -13.54 3.68 -23.34
C LEU A 69 -12.83 4.93 -22.79
N THR A 70 -13.37 6.09 -23.09
CA THR A 70 -13.08 7.35 -22.41
C THR A 70 -14.31 7.80 -21.65
N TRP A 71 -14.22 7.82 -20.32
CA TRP A 71 -15.35 8.17 -19.46
C TRP A 71 -15.09 9.47 -18.71
N LEU A 72 -16.04 10.40 -18.78
CA LEU A 72 -16.01 11.66 -18.04
C LEU A 72 -17.30 11.83 -17.24
N ASN A 73 -17.21 11.70 -15.92
CA ASN A 73 -18.31 12.02 -15.01
C ASN A 73 -18.09 13.38 -14.33
N LYS A 74 -19.08 14.26 -14.44
CA LYS A 74 -19.19 15.53 -13.69
C LYS A 74 -20.46 15.59 -12.83
N GLY A 75 -21.34 14.59 -12.92
CA GLY A 75 -22.61 14.51 -12.19
C GLY A 75 -22.63 13.40 -11.15
N VAL A 76 -23.79 12.78 -10.96
CA VAL A 76 -23.99 11.65 -10.04
C VAL A 76 -24.21 10.38 -10.85
N GLN A 77 -23.37 9.37 -10.65
CA GLN A 77 -23.39 8.19 -11.51
C GLN A 77 -23.03 6.91 -10.73
N PRO A 78 -23.94 6.35 -9.93
CA PRO A 78 -23.69 5.06 -9.32
C PRO A 78 -23.56 3.98 -10.40
N ILE A 79 -22.50 3.17 -10.34
CA ILE A 79 -22.32 2.00 -11.20
C ILE A 79 -22.34 0.75 -10.32
N ARG A 80 -23.15 -0.25 -10.69
CA ARG A 80 -23.13 -1.53 -9.98
C ARG A 80 -21.94 -2.36 -10.45
N ASN A 81 -21.86 -2.71 -11.72
CA ASN A 81 -20.81 -3.56 -12.26
C ASN A 81 -20.12 -2.86 -13.44
N LEU A 82 -18.79 -2.85 -13.43
CA LEU A 82 -17.96 -2.29 -14.48
C LEU A 82 -16.87 -3.31 -14.86
N GLU A 83 -17.04 -3.95 -16.00
CA GLU A 83 -16.26 -5.13 -16.39
C GLU A 83 -15.61 -4.93 -17.77
N SER A 84 -14.47 -5.58 -17.98
CA SER A 84 -13.87 -5.67 -19.31
C SER A 84 -13.02 -6.92 -19.45
N GLN A 85 -13.25 -7.64 -20.53
CA GLN A 85 -12.42 -8.78 -20.93
C GLN A 85 -11.04 -8.31 -21.41
N ARG A 86 -11.02 -7.28 -22.26
CA ARG A 86 -9.81 -6.66 -22.81
C ARG A 86 -10.08 -5.20 -23.14
N GLY A 87 -9.21 -4.31 -22.71
CA GLY A 87 -9.43 -2.91 -23.09
C GLY A 87 -8.42 -1.89 -22.61
N THR A 88 -8.56 -0.69 -23.17
CA THR A 88 -7.97 0.53 -22.61
C THR A 88 -9.08 1.45 -22.10
N LEU A 89 -9.03 1.76 -20.81
CA LEU A 89 -9.98 2.68 -20.17
C LEU A 89 -9.25 3.92 -19.66
N THR A 90 -9.73 5.09 -20.09
CA THR A 90 -9.40 6.37 -19.46
C THR A 90 -10.62 6.90 -18.74
N TRP A 91 -10.56 6.97 -17.41
CA TRP A 91 -11.65 7.41 -16.57
C TRP A 91 -11.33 8.73 -15.87
N LEU A 92 -12.21 9.72 -15.99
CA LEU A 92 -12.12 11.01 -15.30
C LEU A 92 -13.39 11.27 -14.51
N ASN A 93 -13.30 11.20 -13.18
CA ASN A 93 -14.40 11.56 -12.28
C ASN A 93 -14.13 12.93 -11.63
N LYS A 94 -15.08 13.85 -11.77
CA LYS A 94 -15.15 15.14 -11.05
C LYS A 94 -16.42 15.26 -10.19
N GLY A 95 -17.32 14.27 -10.24
CA GLY A 95 -18.59 14.27 -9.51
C GLY A 95 -18.64 13.19 -8.43
N VAL A 96 -19.82 12.60 -8.22
CA VAL A 96 -20.06 11.52 -7.27
C VAL A 96 -20.32 10.22 -8.03
N GLN A 97 -19.52 9.20 -7.75
CA GLN A 97 -19.56 7.97 -8.53
C GLN A 97 -19.23 6.74 -7.68
N PRO A 98 -20.17 6.24 -6.87
CA PRO A 98 -19.95 4.97 -6.22
C PRO A 98 -19.89 3.85 -7.26
N ILE A 99 -18.89 2.97 -7.15
CA ILE A 99 -18.79 1.74 -7.94
C ILE A 99 -18.86 0.58 -6.95
N ARG A 100 -19.77 -0.35 -7.22
CA ARG A 100 -19.84 -1.57 -6.40
C ARG A 100 -18.71 -2.51 -6.84
N ASP A 101 -18.74 -3.01 -8.06
CA ASP A 101 -17.82 -4.03 -8.55
C ASP A 101 -17.08 -3.51 -9.80
N LEU A 102 -15.74 -3.53 -9.79
CA LEU A 102 -14.86 -3.12 -10.90
C LEU A 102 -13.88 -4.24 -11.23
N GLU A 103 -14.04 -4.85 -12.40
CA GLU A 103 -13.35 -6.09 -12.77
C GLU A 103 -12.68 -6.04 -14.15
N PRO A 104 -11.58 -5.27 -14.32
CA PRO A 104 -10.76 -5.34 -15.53
C PRO A 104 -9.95 -6.65 -15.57
N GLN A 105 -10.24 -7.52 -16.53
CA GLN A 105 -9.48 -8.75 -16.72
C GLN A 105 -8.12 -8.49 -17.37
N ARG A 106 -8.09 -7.76 -18.50
CA ARG A 106 -6.85 -7.48 -19.24
C ARG A 106 -6.79 -6.07 -19.79
N GLY A 107 -5.68 -5.38 -19.55
CA GLY A 107 -5.33 -4.18 -20.30
C GLY A 107 -4.76 -3.04 -19.47
N THR A 108 -5.00 -1.82 -19.94
CA THR A 108 -4.48 -0.59 -19.33
C THR A 108 -5.62 0.27 -18.85
N LEU A 109 -5.60 0.64 -17.58
CA LEU A 109 -6.65 1.45 -16.98
C LEU A 109 -6.01 2.64 -16.29
N THR A 110 -6.40 3.83 -16.74
CA THR A 110 -5.96 5.10 -16.18
C THR A 110 -7.16 5.79 -15.56
N TRP A 111 -7.09 6.00 -14.26
CA TRP A 111 -8.16 6.61 -13.49
C TRP A 111 -7.71 7.93 -12.88
N LEU A 112 -8.48 8.99 -13.10
CA LEU A 112 -8.30 10.29 -12.49
C LEU A 112 -9.54 10.67 -11.70
N ASN A 113 -9.45 10.63 -10.37
CA ASN A 113 -10.52 11.06 -9.48
C ASN A 113 -10.20 12.43 -8.87
N LYS A 114 -11.09 13.39 -9.06
CA LYS A 114 -11.11 14.70 -8.38
C LYS A 114 -12.37 14.90 -7.53
N GLY A 115 -13.28 13.93 -7.52
CA GLY A 115 -14.54 13.99 -6.78
C GLY A 115 -14.62 12.91 -5.69
N VAL A 116 -15.80 12.33 -5.50
CA VAL A 116 -16.07 11.28 -4.52
C VAL A 116 -16.37 9.97 -5.25
N GLN A 117 -15.59 8.93 -4.95
CA GLN A 117 -15.68 7.66 -5.66
C GLN A 117 -15.40 6.47 -4.74
N PRO A 118 -16.35 6.06 -3.90
CA PRO A 118 -16.20 4.83 -3.16
C PRO A 118 -16.21 3.64 -4.13
N ILE A 119 -15.28 2.71 -3.95
CA ILE A 119 -15.24 1.42 -4.65
C ILE A 119 -15.42 0.33 -3.60
N ARG A 120 -16.40 -0.54 -3.79
CA ARG A 120 -16.57 -1.67 -2.88
C ARG A 120 -15.54 -2.75 -3.21
N ASP A 121 -15.58 -3.30 -4.41
CA ASP A 121 -14.72 -4.41 -4.83
C ASP A 121 -13.99 -4.04 -6.13
N LEU A 122 -12.66 -4.11 -6.11
CA LEU A 122 -11.78 -3.91 -7.26
C LEU A 122 -10.96 -5.18 -7.47
N GLU A 123 -11.24 -5.93 -8.53
CA GLU A 123 -10.45 -7.12 -8.89
C GLU A 123 -9.79 -6.92 -10.25
N SER A 124 -8.47 -7.05 -10.31
CA SER A 124 -7.74 -7.03 -11.58
C SER A 124 -6.92 -8.29 -11.77
N GLN A 125 -7.15 -8.96 -12.90
CA GLN A 125 -6.43 -10.18 -13.21
C GLN A 125 -5.05 -9.87 -13.81
N ARG A 126 -4.98 -9.09 -14.89
CA ARG A 126 -3.75 -8.78 -15.62
C ARG A 126 -3.73 -7.37 -16.16
N GLY A 127 -2.71 -6.58 -15.86
CA GLY A 127 -2.52 -5.33 -16.59
C GLY A 127 -1.74 -4.25 -15.87
N THR A 128 -1.90 -3.04 -16.39
CA THR A 128 -1.34 -1.83 -15.82
C THR A 128 -2.47 -0.95 -15.33
N LEU A 129 -2.54 -0.74 -14.02
CA LEU A 129 -3.50 0.16 -13.41
C LEU A 129 -2.78 1.42 -12.91
N THR A 130 -3.21 2.58 -13.37
CA THR A 130 -2.71 3.86 -12.88
C THR A 130 -3.86 4.66 -12.29
N TRP A 131 -3.76 4.99 -11.02
CA TRP A 131 -4.76 5.76 -10.31
C TRP A 131 -4.16 7.06 -9.80
N LEU A 132 -4.81 8.17 -10.14
CA LEU A 132 -4.49 9.50 -9.65
C LEU A 132 -5.71 10.04 -8.89
N ASN A 133 -5.63 10.04 -7.57
CA ASN A 133 -6.67 10.55 -6.69
C ASN A 133 -6.28 11.90 -6.10
N LYS A 134 -7.13 12.91 -6.33
CA LYS A 134 -7.09 14.22 -5.65
C LYS A 134 -8.33 14.47 -4.79
N GLY A 135 -9.28 13.53 -4.73
CA GLY A 135 -10.52 13.62 -3.96
C GLY A 135 -10.62 12.55 -2.89
N VAL A 136 -11.82 11.99 -2.71
CA VAL A 136 -12.12 10.97 -1.70
C VAL A 136 -12.45 9.65 -2.40
N GLN A 137 -11.68 8.61 -2.09
CA GLN A 137 -11.80 7.31 -2.77
C GLN A 137 -11.62 6.15 -1.78
N PRO A 138 -12.59 5.85 -0.91
CA PRO A 138 -12.50 4.66 -0.07
C PRO A 138 -12.60 3.40 -0.93
N ILE A 139 -11.76 2.41 -0.64
CA ILE A 139 -11.78 1.10 -1.29
C ILE A 139 -11.99 0.03 -0.21
N ARG A 140 -13.04 -0.78 -0.33
CA ARG A 140 -13.26 -1.86 0.63
C ARG A 140 -12.33 -3.04 0.34
N ASN A 141 -12.35 -3.59 -0.86
CA ASN A 141 -11.46 -4.68 -1.25
C ASN A 141 -10.74 -4.35 -2.56
N LEU A 142 -9.43 -4.54 -2.56
CA LEU A 142 -8.59 -4.45 -3.74
C LEU A 142 -7.82 -5.76 -3.88
N GLU A 143 -8.07 -6.47 -4.97
CA GLU A 143 -7.36 -7.70 -5.32
C GLU A 143 -6.68 -7.56 -6.69
N SER A 144 -5.40 -7.92 -6.73
CA SER A 144 -4.60 -7.90 -7.95
C SER A 144 -3.87 -9.22 -8.11
N GLN A 145 -4.15 -9.93 -9.20
CA GLN A 145 -3.47 -11.21 -9.47
C GLN A 145 -2.10 -10.99 -10.10
N ARG A 146 -2.01 -10.26 -11.21
CA ARG A 146 -0.75 -10.01 -11.92
C ARG A 146 -0.70 -8.61 -12.52
N GLY A 147 0.41 -7.90 -12.33
CA GLY A 147 0.67 -6.70 -13.12
C GLY A 147 1.35 -5.58 -12.36
N THR A 148 1.19 -4.37 -12.89
CA THR A 148 1.75 -3.15 -12.31
C THR A 148 0.61 -2.26 -11.87
N ILE A 149 0.62 -1.88 -10.60
CA ILE A 149 -0.34 -0.92 -10.07
C ILE A 149 0.42 0.28 -9.54
N THR A 150 0.07 1.45 -10.03
CA THR A 150 0.59 2.73 -9.56
C THR A 150 -0.54 3.57 -8.99
N TRP A 151 -0.40 3.98 -7.74
CA TRP A 151 -1.31 4.88 -7.06
C TRP A 151 -0.61 6.19 -6.70
N LEU A 152 -1.24 7.29 -7.08
CA LEU A 152 -0.82 8.65 -6.78
C LEU A 152 -1.96 9.32 -6.02
N ASN A 153 -1.86 9.37 -4.69
CA ASN A 153 -2.88 9.95 -3.84
C ASN A 153 -2.43 11.29 -3.27
N LYS A 154 -3.23 12.34 -3.51
CA LYS A 154 -3.14 13.65 -2.84
C LYS A 154 -4.35 13.95 -1.96
N GLY A 155 -5.31 13.03 -1.86
CA GLY A 155 -6.54 13.18 -1.08
C GLY A 155 -6.68 12.12 0.02
N VAL A 156 -7.90 11.62 0.20
CA VAL A 156 -8.25 10.63 1.23
C VAL A 156 -8.60 9.29 0.58
N GLN A 157 -7.88 8.24 0.93
CA GLN A 157 -8.04 6.93 0.30
C GLN A 157 -7.91 5.78 1.33
N PRO A 158 -8.90 5.56 2.20
CA PRO A 158 -8.87 4.42 3.11
C PRO A 158 -9.02 3.12 2.31
N ILE A 159 -8.24 2.10 2.67
CA ILE A 159 -8.32 0.76 2.09
C ILE A 159 -8.56 -0.25 3.20
N ARG A 160 -9.65 -1.03 3.11
CA ARG A 160 -9.91 -2.06 4.13
C ARG A 160 -9.08 -3.32 3.86
N VAL A 161 -9.06 -3.83 2.64
CA VAL A 161 -8.27 -5.01 2.26
C VAL A 161 -7.53 -4.74 0.96
N LEU A 162 -6.24 -5.00 0.97
CA LEU A 162 -5.39 -5.02 -0.22
C LEU A 162 -4.71 -6.38 -0.31
N LYS A 163 -4.95 -7.11 -1.38
CA LYS A 163 -4.24 -8.35 -1.72
C LYS A 163 -3.56 -8.22 -3.06
N SER A 164 -2.29 -8.62 -3.11
CA SER A 164 -1.53 -8.72 -4.36
C SER A 164 -0.80 -10.05 -4.44
N GLN A 165 -1.11 -10.82 -5.47
CA GLN A 165 -0.47 -12.12 -5.68
C GLN A 165 0.91 -11.97 -6.33
N ARG A 166 1.00 -11.31 -7.49
CA ARG A 166 2.25 -11.14 -8.23
C ARG A 166 2.35 -9.77 -8.89
N GLY A 167 3.49 -9.11 -8.78
CA GLY A 167 3.81 -7.94 -9.59
C GLY A 167 4.41 -6.78 -8.82
N THR A 168 4.23 -5.59 -9.37
CA THR A 168 4.80 -4.35 -8.83
C THR A 168 3.70 -3.44 -8.35
N LEU A 169 3.73 -3.07 -7.07
CA LEU A 169 2.85 -2.06 -6.51
C LEU A 169 3.66 -0.82 -6.13
N THR A 170 3.28 0.33 -6.66
CA THR A 170 3.90 1.60 -6.34
C THR A 170 2.85 2.56 -5.78
N TRP A 171 3.08 3.04 -4.57
CA TRP A 171 2.19 3.97 -3.87
C TRP A 171 2.92 5.26 -3.54
N LEU A 172 2.42 6.37 -4.07
CA LEU A 172 2.86 7.72 -3.76
C LEU A 172 1.71 8.45 -3.06
N ASN A 173 1.82 8.60 -1.74
CA ASN A 173 0.81 9.26 -0.93
C ASN A 173 1.34 10.60 -0.37
N LYS A 174 0.59 11.67 -0.61
CA LYS A 174 0.75 12.98 0.04
C LYS A 174 -0.45 13.36 0.93
N GLY A 175 -1.43 12.47 1.09
CA GLY A 175 -2.64 12.69 1.88
C GLY A 175 -2.83 11.66 3.00
N VAL A 176 -4.07 11.22 3.22
CA VAL A 176 -4.42 10.29 4.29
C VAL A 176 -4.83 8.95 3.70
N GLN A 177 -4.15 7.88 4.11
CA GLN A 177 -4.33 6.56 3.51
C GLN A 177 -4.26 5.42 4.55
N PRO A 178 -5.26 5.28 5.43
CA PRO A 178 -5.28 4.16 6.36
C PRO A 178 -5.49 2.84 5.61
N ILE A 179 -4.74 1.81 6.01
CA ILE A 179 -4.89 0.45 5.48
C ILE A 179 -5.16 -0.50 6.63
N ARG A 180 -6.27 -1.23 6.57
CA ARG A 180 -6.54 -2.24 7.60
C ARG A 180 -5.71 -3.49 7.36
N ASN A 181 -5.84 -4.15 6.20
CA ASN A 181 -5.08 -5.34 5.88
C ASN A 181 -4.36 -5.19 4.54
N LEU A 182 -3.05 -5.45 4.55
CA LEU A 182 -2.21 -5.53 3.35
C LEU A 182 -1.55 -6.90 3.29
N GLU A 183 -1.83 -7.65 2.23
CA GLU A 183 -1.22 -8.95 1.98
C GLU A 183 -0.54 -8.97 0.61
N SER A 184 0.72 -9.40 0.60
CA SER A 184 1.51 -9.58 -0.61
C SER A 184 2.14 -10.96 -0.66
N GLN A 185 1.87 -11.72 -1.71
CA GLN A 185 2.48 -13.04 -1.88
C GLN A 185 3.85 -12.95 -2.55
N ARG A 186 3.94 -12.34 -3.73
CA ARG A 186 5.19 -12.22 -4.51
C ARG A 186 5.30 -10.87 -5.19
N GLY A 187 6.47 -10.24 -5.10
CA GLY A 187 6.82 -9.12 -5.97
C GLY A 187 7.46 -7.96 -5.25
N THR A 188 7.34 -6.79 -5.85
CA THR A 188 7.95 -5.55 -5.34
C THR A 188 6.85 -4.60 -4.92
N ILE A 189 6.92 -4.10 -3.69
CA ILE A 189 6.05 -3.03 -3.22
C ILE A 189 6.91 -1.85 -2.78
N THR A 190 6.64 -0.71 -3.38
CA THR A 190 7.28 0.56 -3.02
C THR A 190 6.24 1.53 -2.49
N TRP A 191 6.45 2.02 -1.28
CA TRP A 191 5.64 3.05 -0.64
C TRP A 191 6.45 4.31 -0.40
N LEU A 192 5.91 5.42 -0.86
CA LEU A 192 6.43 6.77 -0.69
C LEU A 192 5.34 7.60 -0.01
N ASN A 193 5.44 7.77 1.30
CA ASN A 193 4.46 8.48 2.09
C ASN A 193 5.03 9.81 2.62
N LYS A 194 4.32 10.90 2.34
CA LYS A 194 4.54 12.22 2.96
C LYS A 194 3.39 12.66 3.88
N GLY A 195 2.38 11.82 4.07
CA GLY A 195 1.19 12.13 4.88
C GLY A 195 0.97 11.15 6.03
N VAL A 196 -0.30 10.80 6.31
CA VAL A 196 -0.68 9.92 7.41
C VAL A 196 -1.12 8.56 6.89
N GLN A 197 -0.46 7.51 7.35
CA GLN A 197 -0.65 6.17 6.82
C GLN A 197 -0.60 5.08 7.90
N PRO A 198 -1.66 4.94 8.72
CA PRO A 198 -1.73 3.83 9.66
C PRO A 198 -1.98 2.51 8.93
N ILE A 199 -1.29 1.46 9.37
CA ILE A 199 -1.48 0.09 8.87
C ILE A 199 -1.78 -0.84 10.05
N ARG A 200 -2.91 -1.54 10.01
CA ARG A 200 -3.22 -2.48 11.09
C ARG A 200 -2.46 -3.80 10.91
N VAL A 201 -2.47 -4.37 9.71
CA VAL A 201 -1.77 -5.62 9.41
C VAL A 201 -1.08 -5.52 8.08
N LEU A 202 0.22 -5.83 8.06
CA LEU A 202 1.02 -6.00 6.86
C LEU A 202 1.62 -7.40 6.86
N LYS A 203 1.29 -8.21 5.85
CA LYS A 203 1.89 -9.53 5.62
C LYS A 203 2.57 -9.56 4.26
N SER A 204 3.82 -10.01 4.24
CA SER A 204 4.57 -10.25 3.01
C SER A 204 5.21 -11.64 3.03
N GLN A 205 4.86 -12.45 2.03
CA GLN A 205 5.43 -13.80 1.93
C GLN A 205 6.79 -13.79 1.24
N ARG A 206 6.88 -13.24 0.03
CA ARG A 206 8.12 -13.21 -0.78
C ARG A 206 8.30 -11.91 -1.52
N GLY A 207 9.49 -11.31 -1.45
CA GLY A 207 9.90 -10.25 -2.37
C GLY A 207 10.54 -9.06 -1.67
N THR A 208 10.38 -7.90 -2.29
CA THR A 208 11.03 -6.66 -1.82
C THR A 208 9.95 -5.67 -1.40
N LEU A 209 9.98 -5.24 -0.14
CA LEU A 209 9.17 -4.11 0.31
C LEU A 209 10.10 -2.94 0.64
N THR A 210 9.86 -1.80 -0.01
CA THR A 210 10.57 -0.56 0.27
C THR A 210 9.58 0.48 0.76
N TRP A 211 9.85 1.03 1.94
CA TRP A 211 9.07 2.07 2.56
C TRP A 211 9.91 3.31 2.78
N LEU A 212 9.41 4.44 2.29
CA LEU A 212 9.97 5.76 2.49
C LEU A 212 8.88 6.63 3.12
N ASN A 213 9.04 6.94 4.40
CA ASN A 213 8.10 7.75 5.15
C ASN A 213 8.75 9.05 5.62
N THR A 214 8.10 10.18 5.33
CA THR A 214 8.41 11.47 5.95
C THR A 214 7.25 12.01 6.79
N GLY A 215 6.17 11.26 6.94
CA GLY A 215 4.99 11.65 7.72
C GLY A 215 4.78 10.76 8.95
N VAL A 216 3.52 10.39 9.23
CA VAL A 216 3.15 9.57 10.39
C VAL A 216 2.68 8.19 9.94
N GLN A 217 3.33 7.15 10.46
CA GLN A 217 3.07 5.78 10.07
C GLN A 217 3.11 4.80 11.25
N PRO A 218 1.98 4.61 11.96
CA PRO A 218 1.86 3.50 12.90
C PRO A 218 1.56 2.20 12.17
N ILE A 219 2.24 1.12 12.56
CA ILE A 219 1.98 -0.25 12.13
C ILE A 219 1.68 -1.09 13.37
N ARG A 220 0.54 -1.78 13.39
CA ARG A 220 0.24 -2.67 14.51
C ARG A 220 0.94 -4.01 14.35
N VAL A 221 0.79 -4.68 13.21
CA VAL A 221 1.45 -5.97 12.93
C VAL A 221 2.17 -5.92 11.60
N LEU A 222 3.45 -6.31 11.60
CA LEU A 222 4.27 -6.49 10.42
C LEU A 222 4.86 -7.90 10.43
N GLU A 223 4.43 -8.74 9.48
CA GLU A 223 4.93 -10.09 9.27
C GLU A 223 5.64 -10.20 7.92
N SER A 224 6.86 -10.73 7.92
CA SER A 224 7.60 -11.03 6.69
C SER A 224 8.22 -12.43 6.73
N GLN A 225 7.84 -13.28 5.76
CA GLN A 225 8.38 -14.64 5.70
C GLN A 225 9.74 -14.70 5.00
N ARG A 226 9.84 -14.18 3.76
CA ARG A 226 11.07 -14.22 2.96
C ARG A 226 11.28 -12.94 2.16
N GLY A 227 12.46 -12.35 2.24
CA GLY A 227 12.90 -11.34 1.28
C GLY A 227 13.58 -10.14 1.91
N THR A 228 13.46 -9.00 1.25
CA THR A 228 14.14 -7.76 1.65
C THR A 228 13.11 -6.74 2.06
N LEU A 229 13.17 -6.28 3.31
CA LEU A 229 12.41 -5.12 3.77
C LEU A 229 13.37 -3.96 4.01
N THR A 230 13.13 -2.85 3.34
CA THR A 230 13.88 -1.61 3.53
C THR A 230 12.94 -0.53 4.01
N TRP A 231 13.26 0.07 5.14
CA TRP A 231 12.50 1.15 5.74
C TRP A 231 13.37 2.37 5.96
N LEU A 232 12.91 3.49 5.42
CA LEU A 232 13.54 4.79 5.50
C LEU A 232 12.54 5.76 6.12
N ASN A 233 12.73 6.09 7.40
CA ASN A 233 11.84 6.99 8.13
C ASN A 233 12.56 8.30 8.50
N LYS A 234 11.92 9.43 8.16
CA LYS A 234 12.29 10.77 8.65
C LYS A 234 11.23 11.39 9.55
N GLY A 235 10.07 10.75 9.73
CA GLY A 235 8.95 11.25 10.52
C GLY A 235 8.71 10.42 11.79
N VAL A 236 7.44 10.23 12.13
CA VAL A 236 7.04 9.38 13.25
C VAL A 236 6.57 8.04 12.72
N GLN A 237 7.21 6.99 13.18
CA GLN A 237 6.80 5.63 12.88
C GLN A 237 6.64 4.86 14.19
N SER A 238 5.66 3.98 14.30
CA SER A 238 5.61 3.06 15.44
C SER A 238 5.29 1.67 14.95
N ILE A 239 5.90 0.66 15.55
CA ILE A 239 5.61 -0.74 15.25
C ILE A 239 5.30 -1.44 16.56
N ARG A 240 4.10 -2.02 16.68
CA ARG A 240 3.79 -2.80 17.87
C ARG A 240 4.44 -4.18 17.77
N ASP A 241 4.11 -4.94 16.74
CA ASP A 241 4.59 -6.31 16.57
C ASP A 241 5.31 -6.47 15.22
N LEU A 242 6.57 -6.90 15.25
CA LEU A 242 7.38 -7.19 14.07
C LEU A 242 7.89 -8.63 14.12
N GLU A 243 7.44 -9.46 13.19
CA GLU A 243 7.93 -10.82 12.98
C GLU A 243 8.63 -10.93 11.61
N SER A 244 9.85 -11.47 11.62
CA SER A 244 10.57 -11.80 10.38
C SER A 244 11.21 -13.18 10.43
N GLN A 245 10.81 -14.05 9.50
CA GLN A 245 11.32 -15.42 9.47
C GLN A 245 12.67 -15.54 8.76
N ARG A 246 12.77 -15.07 7.51
CA ARG A 246 14.00 -15.16 6.70
C ARG A 246 14.23 -13.91 5.85
N GLY A 247 15.45 -13.36 5.89
CA GLY A 247 15.90 -12.40 4.88
C GLY A 247 16.65 -11.22 5.46
N THR A 248 16.55 -10.08 4.76
CA THR A 248 17.27 -8.87 5.12
C THR A 248 16.28 -7.79 5.52
N LEU A 249 16.38 -7.31 6.76
CA LEU A 249 15.64 -6.12 7.20
C LEU A 249 16.63 -4.99 7.39
N THR A 250 16.39 -3.88 6.70
CA THR A 250 17.19 -2.67 6.84
C THR A 250 16.28 -1.53 7.29
N TRP A 251 16.64 -0.91 8.41
CA TRP A 251 15.93 0.20 9.00
C TRP A 251 16.85 1.40 9.14
N LEU A 252 16.46 2.52 8.55
CA LEU A 252 17.13 3.80 8.72
C LEU A 252 16.12 4.80 9.27
N ASN A 253 16.33 5.22 10.51
CA ASN A 253 15.48 6.18 11.19
C ASN A 253 16.24 7.47 11.48
N LYS A 254 15.63 8.60 11.11
CA LYS A 254 16.05 9.95 11.53
C LYS A 254 15.01 10.66 12.40
N GLY A 255 13.89 10.00 12.73
CA GLY A 255 12.80 10.57 13.52
C GLY A 255 12.53 9.74 14.79
N VAL A 256 11.24 9.54 15.11
CA VAL A 256 10.82 8.76 16.29
C VAL A 256 10.31 7.40 15.84
N GLN A 257 10.86 6.33 16.43
CA GLN A 257 10.50 4.96 16.06
C GLN A 257 10.40 3.97 17.24
N PRO A 258 9.35 4.02 18.09
CA PRO A 258 9.11 2.96 19.05
C PRO A 258 8.81 1.61 18.38
N ILE A 259 9.40 0.55 18.92
CA ILE A 259 9.11 -0.85 18.59
C ILE A 259 8.80 -1.58 19.88
N ARG A 260 7.65 -2.26 19.96
CA ARG A 260 7.26 -2.94 21.19
C ARG A 260 7.72 -4.40 21.25
N ASN A 261 7.54 -5.16 20.19
CA ASN A 261 7.90 -6.57 20.12
C ASN A 261 8.64 -6.82 18.81
N LEU A 262 9.81 -7.44 18.89
CA LEU A 262 10.61 -7.80 17.72
C LEU A 262 11.06 -9.27 17.81
N GLU A 263 10.55 -10.08 16.89
CA GLU A 263 10.93 -11.47 16.71
C GLU A 263 11.60 -11.64 15.34
N SER A 264 12.76 -12.31 15.33
CA SER A 264 13.42 -12.65 14.08
C SER A 264 14.08 -14.02 14.14
N GLN A 265 13.70 -14.90 13.21
CA GLN A 265 14.21 -16.27 13.24
C GLN A 265 15.58 -16.40 12.56
N ARG A 266 15.72 -15.95 11.31
CA ARG A 266 16.96 -16.09 10.52
C ARG A 266 17.19 -14.88 9.62
N GLY A 267 18.38 -14.28 9.65
CA GLY A 267 18.76 -13.32 8.60
C GLY A 267 19.69 -12.21 9.04
N THR A 268 19.68 -11.13 8.27
CA THR A 268 20.47 -9.94 8.55
C THR A 268 19.52 -8.81 8.94
N LEU A 269 19.64 -8.30 10.16
CA LEU A 269 18.94 -7.08 10.56
C LEU A 269 19.95 -5.96 10.73
N THR A 270 19.75 -4.88 9.98
CA THR A 270 20.55 -3.66 10.10
C THR A 270 19.67 -2.52 10.56
N TRP A 271 20.06 -1.89 11.66
CA TRP A 271 19.37 -0.75 12.24
C TRP A 271 20.32 0.43 12.35
N LEU A 272 19.94 1.53 11.73
CA LEU A 272 20.64 2.80 11.82
C LEU A 272 19.68 3.86 12.39
N ASN A 273 19.93 4.27 13.62
CA ASN A 273 19.14 5.29 14.29
C ASN A 273 19.95 6.58 14.48
N LYS A 274 19.37 7.70 14.06
CA LYS A 274 19.83 9.06 14.39
C LYS A 274 18.81 9.87 15.19
N GLY A 275 17.68 9.26 15.59
CA GLY A 275 16.61 9.91 16.35
C GLY A 275 16.30 9.18 17.66
N VAL A 276 15.02 9.04 17.99
CA VAL A 276 14.58 8.40 19.24
C VAL A 276 13.94 7.05 18.92
N GLN A 277 14.48 5.97 19.48
CA GLN A 277 14.04 4.61 19.17
C GLN A 277 13.95 3.72 20.43
N PRO A 278 12.87 3.82 21.22
CA PRO A 278 12.65 2.87 22.30
C PRO A 278 12.35 1.50 21.71
N ILE A 279 13.02 0.46 22.19
CA ILE A 279 12.63 -0.92 21.90
C ILE A 279 12.39 -1.69 23.19
N ARG A 280 11.29 -2.44 23.21
CA ARG A 280 10.94 -3.41 24.24
C ARG A 280 10.94 -4.81 23.60
N ASP A 281 11.09 -5.85 24.40
CA ASP A 281 10.84 -7.27 24.09
C ASP A 281 11.44 -7.75 22.75
N ARG A 282 12.62 -8.39 22.82
CA ARG A 282 13.36 -8.84 21.64
C ARG A 282 13.86 -10.27 21.73
N GLU A 283 13.58 -11.01 20.67
CA GLU A 283 13.99 -12.41 20.54
C GLU A 283 14.56 -12.74 19.14
N PRO A 284 15.74 -12.20 18.76
CA PRO A 284 16.48 -12.73 17.61
C PRO A 284 17.01 -14.15 17.88
N GLN A 285 16.60 -15.11 17.05
CA GLN A 285 17.03 -16.51 17.19
C GLN A 285 18.35 -16.77 16.48
N ARG A 286 18.51 -16.40 15.19
CA ARG A 286 19.71 -16.69 14.39
C ARG A 286 20.07 -15.58 13.39
N GLY A 287 21.35 -15.18 13.33
CA GLY A 287 21.87 -14.40 12.20
C GLY A 287 22.81 -13.26 12.57
N THR A 288 22.86 -12.23 11.72
CA THR A 288 23.70 -11.05 11.92
C THR A 288 22.82 -9.86 12.27
N LEU A 289 23.04 -9.29 13.45
CA LEU A 289 22.38 -8.05 13.86
C LEU A 289 23.40 -6.94 13.95
N THR A 290 23.15 -5.84 13.25
CA THR A 290 24.00 -4.67 13.26
C THR A 290 23.19 -3.46 13.71
N TRP A 291 23.64 -2.82 14.78
CA TRP A 291 23.00 -1.68 15.40
C TRP A 291 23.95 -0.49 15.44
N LEU A 292 23.55 0.59 14.80
CA LEU A 292 24.26 1.86 14.82
C LEU A 292 23.33 2.93 15.39
N ASN A 293 23.62 3.38 16.61
CA ASN A 293 22.87 4.46 17.26
C ASN A 293 23.73 5.72 17.39
N LYS A 294 23.18 6.85 16.93
CA LYS A 294 23.70 8.21 17.20
C LYS A 294 22.68 9.08 17.95
N GLY A 295 21.55 8.52 18.36
CA GLY A 295 20.48 9.24 19.06
C GLY A 295 20.16 8.63 20.43
N VAL A 296 18.88 8.59 20.79
CA VAL A 296 18.41 8.04 22.07
C VAL A 296 17.71 6.70 21.83
N GLN A 297 18.21 5.63 22.44
CA GLN A 297 17.72 4.28 22.21
C GLN A 297 17.62 3.46 23.50
N PRO A 298 16.54 3.60 24.29
CA PRO A 298 16.27 2.70 25.39
C PRO A 298 15.97 1.29 24.88
N ILE A 299 16.57 0.28 25.52
CA ILE A 299 16.31 -1.13 25.26
C ILE A 299 15.88 -1.79 26.56
N ARG A 300 14.79 -2.54 26.52
CA ARG A 300 14.34 -3.43 27.59
C ARG A 300 14.15 -4.81 27.02
N ASP A 301 14.56 -5.83 27.77
CA ASP A 301 14.30 -7.24 27.51
C ASP A 301 14.86 -7.68 26.15
N LEU A 302 16.19 -7.88 26.10
CA LEU A 302 16.89 -8.36 24.90
C LEU A 302 17.43 -9.76 25.12
N GLU A 303 16.85 -10.75 24.45
CA GLU A 303 17.32 -12.13 24.46
C GLU A 303 17.80 -12.56 23.06
N SER A 304 19.03 -13.05 22.97
CA SER A 304 19.60 -13.55 21.71
C SER A 304 20.08 -14.99 21.85
N GLN A 305 19.60 -15.87 20.96
CA GLN A 305 19.97 -17.28 21.02
C GLN A 305 21.29 -17.58 20.29
N ARG A 306 21.42 -17.23 19.00
CA ARG A 306 22.60 -17.57 18.16
C ARG A 306 22.98 -16.47 17.16
N GLY A 307 24.25 -16.09 17.05
CA GLY A 307 24.73 -15.29 15.90
C GLY A 307 25.80 -14.24 16.19
N THR A 308 25.90 -13.26 15.30
CA THR A 308 26.82 -12.12 15.44
C THR A 308 26.01 -10.88 15.75
N LEU A 309 26.22 -10.29 16.92
CA LEU A 309 25.64 -8.99 17.29
C LEU A 309 26.74 -7.94 17.28
N THR A 310 26.56 -6.90 16.48
CA THR A 310 27.44 -5.73 16.44
C THR A 310 26.64 -4.51 16.87
N TRP A 311 27.11 -3.86 17.92
CA TRP A 311 26.54 -2.64 18.46
C TRP A 311 27.56 -1.52 18.43
N LEU A 312 27.17 -0.40 17.83
CA LEU A 312 27.92 0.84 17.80
C LEU A 312 27.04 1.97 18.32
N ASN A 313 27.33 2.44 19.53
CA ASN A 313 26.62 3.57 20.13
C ASN A 313 27.52 4.81 20.23
N LYS A 314 27.00 5.94 19.79
CA LYS A 314 27.56 7.29 20.02
C LYS A 314 26.55 8.23 20.69
N GLY A 315 25.40 7.73 21.13
CA GLY A 315 24.32 8.50 21.76
C GLY A 315 24.00 7.98 23.17
N VAL A 316 22.73 8.07 23.56
CA VAL A 316 22.24 7.62 24.88
C VAL A 316 21.50 6.30 24.73
N GLN A 317 21.95 5.25 25.39
CA GLN A 317 21.39 3.90 25.26
C GLN A 317 21.32 3.20 26.63
N PRO A 318 20.26 3.43 27.42
CA PRO A 318 20.03 2.62 28.60
C PRO A 318 19.58 1.21 28.17
N ILE A 319 20.21 0.18 28.73
CA ILE A 319 19.82 -1.22 28.56
C ILE A 319 19.38 -1.77 29.90
N ARG A 320 18.25 -2.46 29.90
CA ARG A 320 17.74 -3.24 31.02
C ARG A 320 17.46 -4.66 30.54
N ASP A 321 17.93 -5.66 31.27
CA ASP A 321 17.68 -7.08 31.03
C ASP A 321 18.23 -7.55 29.67
N LEU A 322 19.52 -7.92 29.66
CA LEU A 322 20.24 -8.42 28.48
C LEU A 322 20.71 -9.87 28.68
N ALA A 323 20.19 -10.79 27.85
CA ALA A 323 20.57 -12.20 27.84
C ALA A 323 21.12 -12.63 26.47
N SER A 324 22.24 -13.35 26.46
CA SER A 324 22.81 -13.94 25.24
C SER A 324 23.32 -15.36 25.47
N GLN A 325 22.88 -16.30 24.63
CA GLN A 325 23.20 -17.71 24.82
C GLN A 325 24.46 -18.18 24.05
N ARG A 326 24.57 -17.92 22.72
CA ARG A 326 25.68 -18.41 21.87
C ARG A 326 26.05 -17.41 20.75
N GLY A 327 27.28 -16.92 20.66
CA GLY A 327 27.67 -16.11 19.49
C GLY A 327 28.85 -15.17 19.69
N THR A 328 29.04 -14.27 18.72
CA THR A 328 30.01 -13.18 18.80
C THR A 328 29.26 -11.88 19.12
N LEU A 329 29.62 -11.25 20.23
CA LEU A 329 29.10 -9.96 20.65
C LEU A 329 30.21 -8.93 20.53
N THR A 330 30.05 -7.97 19.63
CA THR A 330 30.94 -6.81 19.52
C THR A 330 30.20 -5.57 19.95
N TRP A 331 30.71 -4.93 20.99
CA TRP A 331 30.10 -3.76 21.59
C TRP A 331 31.09 -2.60 21.63
N LEU A 332 30.76 -1.52 20.91
CA LEU A 332 31.55 -0.30 20.84
C LEU A 332 30.71 0.91 21.24
N ASN A 333 31.04 1.51 22.39
CA ASN A 333 30.33 2.66 22.92
C ASN A 333 31.25 3.87 23.10
N LYS A 334 30.80 5.02 22.61
CA LYS A 334 31.39 6.33 22.87
C LYS A 334 30.38 7.33 23.47
N GLY A 335 29.19 6.86 23.85
CA GLY A 335 28.14 7.68 24.46
C GLY A 335 27.76 7.19 25.85
N VAL A 336 26.60 7.60 26.36
CA VAL A 336 26.10 7.23 27.70
C VAL A 336 25.31 5.93 27.62
N GLN A 337 25.72 4.92 28.41
CA GLN A 337 25.01 3.64 28.47
C GLN A 337 25.03 3.04 29.88
N PRO A 338 23.98 3.28 30.69
CA PRO A 338 23.73 2.47 31.86
C PRO A 338 23.22 1.08 31.43
N ILE A 339 23.71 0.04 32.08
CA ILE A 339 23.26 -1.35 31.89
C ILE A 339 22.82 -1.88 33.24
N ARG A 340 21.65 -2.50 33.27
CA ARG A 340 21.14 -3.25 34.41
C ARG A 340 20.84 -4.66 33.93
N ASP A 341 21.34 -5.63 34.69
CA ASP A 341 21.12 -7.07 34.50
C ASP A 341 21.66 -7.61 33.16
N LEU A 342 22.80 -8.30 33.23
CA LEU A 342 23.53 -8.87 32.10
C LEU A 342 23.81 -10.35 32.34
N GLU A 343 23.33 -11.20 31.44
CA GLU A 343 23.60 -12.64 31.44
C GLU A 343 24.17 -13.08 30.09
N SER A 344 25.31 -13.78 30.12
CA SER A 344 25.94 -14.34 28.92
C SER A 344 26.45 -15.74 29.22
N GLN A 345 25.90 -16.75 28.55
CA GLN A 345 26.16 -18.14 28.92
C GLN A 345 27.28 -18.78 28.07
N ARG A 346 27.43 -18.46 26.76
CA ARG A 346 28.53 -18.94 25.88
C ARG A 346 28.78 -17.99 24.69
N GLY A 347 30.04 -17.64 24.38
CA GLY A 347 30.36 -16.81 23.21
C GLY A 347 31.62 -15.95 23.37
N THR A 348 32.01 -15.23 22.33
CA THR A 348 33.06 -14.22 22.40
C THR A 348 32.44 -12.85 22.63
N LEU A 349 32.90 -12.14 23.65
CA LEU A 349 32.48 -10.78 23.96
C LEU A 349 33.66 -9.82 23.78
N THR A 350 33.52 -8.88 22.85
CA THR A 350 34.44 -7.75 22.70
C THR A 350 33.73 -6.50 23.17
N TRP A 351 34.21 -5.91 24.26
CA TRP A 351 33.63 -4.73 24.89
C TRP A 351 34.61 -3.56 24.85
N LEU A 352 34.23 -2.47 24.20
CA LEU A 352 35.00 -1.23 24.20
C LEU A 352 34.09 -0.06 24.54
N ASN A 353 34.20 0.43 25.78
CA ASN A 353 33.51 1.61 26.26
C ASN A 353 34.50 2.77 26.43
N LYS A 354 34.25 3.90 25.77
CA LYS A 354 35.00 5.15 25.92
C LYS A 354 34.09 6.33 26.29
N GLY A 355 32.83 6.08 26.65
CA GLY A 355 31.91 7.08 27.17
C GLY A 355 32.04 7.21 28.68
N VAL A 356 31.91 8.44 29.20
CA VAL A 356 31.84 8.75 30.64
C VAL A 356 30.48 8.34 31.20
#